data_AF-A0A8T0DY55-F1
#
_entry.id   AF-A0A8T0DY55-F1
#
_cell.length_a   1.000
_cell.length_b   1.000
_cell.length_c   1.000
_cell.angle_alpha   90.00
_cell.angle_beta   90.00
_cell.angle_gamma   90.00
#
_symmetry.space_group_name_H-M   'P 1'
#
loop_
_entity.id
_entity.type
_entity.pdbx_description
1 polymer ?
#
loop_
_entity_poly.entity_id
_entity_poly.type
_entity_poly.pdbx_seq_one_letter_code
_entity_poly.pdbx_strand_id
1 'polypeptide(L)'
;MYSKIIASALVIFGLLVISHSKVQEPSNLDQYYQCFTYAECDVGKSNPNSIFTCFNKLSGQELQPIFKYVNGTYAQYHTSSVAGAVQEYCDRMGQSKMDLFENTVNGIFRYQDMVCSKSMQEQCNSAETLLNCYLNLFMNLKQMGKC
;
A
#
# COMPACT_ATOMS: atom_id res chain seq x y z
N MET A 1 -50.24 -23.43 -39.44
CA MET A 1 -48.96 -22.68 -39.47
C MET A 1 -48.60 -22.37 -38.03
N TYR A 2 -47.63 -23.11 -37.47
CA TYR A 2 -47.26 -23.08 -36.06
C TYR A 2 -46.23 -21.98 -35.80
N SER A 3 -46.48 -21.21 -34.74
CA SER A 3 -45.68 -20.12 -34.20
C SER A 3 -44.26 -20.57 -33.84
N LYS A 4 -43.24 -19.78 -34.19
CA LYS A 4 -41.87 -19.89 -33.66
C LYS A 4 -41.43 -18.53 -33.12
N ILE A 5 -41.77 -18.29 -31.87
CA ILE A 5 -41.13 -17.27 -31.03
C ILE A 5 -40.05 -17.99 -30.21
N ILE A 6 -39.02 -17.24 -29.86
CA ILE A 6 -38.05 -17.48 -28.76
C ILE A 6 -36.79 -18.24 -29.16
N ALA A 7 -35.70 -17.49 -29.38
CA ALA A 7 -34.39 -17.73 -28.77
C ALA A 7 -33.46 -16.51 -28.94
N SER A 8 -33.94 -15.31 -28.60
CA SER A 8 -33.09 -14.11 -28.46
C SER A 8 -32.72 -13.91 -26.99
N ALA A 9 -31.88 -14.78 -26.44
CA ALA A 9 -31.40 -14.64 -25.06
C ALA A 9 -30.11 -15.42 -24.87
N LEU A 10 -28.97 -14.97 -25.44
CA LEU A 10 -27.69 -15.65 -25.18
C LEU A 10 -26.43 -14.83 -25.55
N VAL A 11 -26.36 -13.51 -25.28
CA VAL A 11 -25.06 -12.79 -25.31
C VAL A 11 -25.06 -11.58 -24.34
N ILE A 12 -25.31 -11.77 -23.04
CA ILE A 12 -25.03 -10.73 -22.03
C ILE A 12 -24.43 -11.35 -20.76
N PHE A 13 -23.38 -12.15 -20.89
CA PHE A 13 -22.54 -12.57 -19.77
C PHE A 13 -21.15 -12.84 -20.30
N GLY A 14 -20.28 -11.83 -20.35
CA GLY A 14 -18.92 -12.04 -20.87
C GLY A 14 -17.95 -10.88 -20.75
N LEU A 15 -18.29 -9.80 -20.05
CA LEU A 15 -17.34 -8.73 -19.75
C LEU A 15 -17.45 -8.39 -18.25
N LEU A 16 -17.09 -9.36 -17.40
CA LEU A 16 -16.52 -9.00 -16.11
C LEU A 16 -15.17 -8.37 -16.42
N VAL A 17 -15.19 -7.07 -16.70
CA VAL A 17 -13.98 -6.24 -16.61
C VAL A 17 -13.55 -6.40 -15.17
N ILE A 18 -12.54 -7.24 -14.92
CA ILE A 18 -11.82 -7.23 -13.65
C ILE A 18 -11.09 -5.90 -13.66
N SER A 19 -11.78 -4.83 -13.26
CA SER A 19 -11.13 -3.58 -12.96
C SER A 19 -10.27 -3.87 -11.75
N HIS A 20 -8.96 -4.05 -11.95
CA HIS A 20 -7.99 -3.93 -10.88
C HIS A 20 -8.15 -2.54 -10.29
N SER A 21 -8.92 -2.46 -9.21
CA SER A 21 -9.22 -1.21 -8.54
C SER A 21 -7.99 -0.84 -7.75
N LYS A 22 -7.19 0.04 -8.35
CA LYS A 22 -6.11 0.77 -7.69
C LYS A 22 -6.57 1.21 -6.29
N VAL A 23 -5.72 1.00 -5.29
CA VAL A 23 -5.97 1.50 -3.93
C VAL A 23 -6.05 3.03 -3.98
N GLN A 24 -7.17 3.57 -3.51
CA GLN A 24 -7.37 5.01 -3.53
C GLN A 24 -6.59 5.67 -2.39
N GLU A 25 -5.81 6.70 -2.72
CA GLU A 25 -5.15 7.54 -1.74
C GLU A 25 -6.19 8.23 -0.85
N PRO A 26 -6.09 8.11 0.48
CA PRO A 26 -7.03 8.76 1.39
C PRO A 26 -6.87 10.28 1.31
N SER A 27 -7.98 11.02 1.42
CA SER A 27 -7.99 12.48 1.29
C SER A 27 -7.22 13.22 2.40
N ASN A 28 -6.94 12.54 3.51
CA ASN A 28 -6.16 13.04 4.63
C ASN A 28 -5.23 11.92 5.10
N LEU A 29 -3.94 12.03 4.82
CA LEU A 29 -2.92 11.06 5.25
C LEU A 29 -2.51 11.26 6.71
N ASP A 30 -2.55 12.50 7.21
CA ASP A 30 -2.15 12.87 8.57
C ASP A 30 -2.93 12.07 9.63
N GLN A 31 -4.17 11.68 9.31
CA GLN A 31 -4.98 10.84 10.21
C GLN A 31 -4.35 9.47 10.52
N TYR A 32 -3.41 9.01 9.69
CA TYR A 32 -2.70 7.74 9.85
C TYR A 32 -1.30 7.91 10.44
N TYR A 33 -0.80 9.14 10.61
CA TYR A 33 0.57 9.39 11.09
C TYR A 33 0.85 8.72 12.44
N GLN A 34 -0.08 8.83 13.39
CA GLN A 34 0.06 8.21 14.71
C GLN A 34 0.06 6.68 14.61
N CYS A 35 -0.82 6.11 13.79
CA CYS A 35 -0.89 4.66 13.58
C CYS A 35 0.35 4.11 12.88
N PHE A 36 0.85 4.84 11.88
CA PHE A 36 2.09 4.51 11.18
C PHE A 36 3.26 4.52 12.17
N THR A 37 3.39 5.57 12.96
CA THR A 37 4.45 5.68 13.98
C THR A 37 4.37 4.56 15.01
N TYR A 38 3.17 4.27 15.51
CA TYR A 38 2.97 3.16 16.44
C TYR A 38 3.38 1.81 15.84
N ALA A 39 2.94 1.52 14.61
CA ALA A 39 3.21 0.25 13.91
C ALA A 39 4.69 0.06 13.54
N GLU A 40 5.40 1.16 13.27
CA GLU A 40 6.83 1.16 12.89
C GLU A 40 7.76 1.13 14.11
N CYS A 41 7.43 1.91 15.15
CA CYS A 41 8.38 2.27 16.21
C CYS A 41 8.02 1.74 17.59
N ASP A 42 6.73 1.67 17.92
CA ASP A 42 6.29 1.43 19.30
C ASP A 42 5.98 -0.06 19.57
N VAL A 43 5.92 -0.88 18.52
CA VAL A 43 5.69 -2.32 18.63
C VAL A 43 6.88 -3.11 18.08
N GLY A 44 7.22 -4.20 18.77
CA GLY A 44 8.29 -5.10 18.32
C GLY A 44 7.95 -5.75 16.97
N LYS A 45 8.99 -6.06 16.17
CA LYS A 45 8.82 -6.57 14.79
C LYS A 45 7.91 -7.78 14.65
N SER A 46 7.91 -8.68 15.64
CA SER A 46 7.09 -9.90 15.68
C SER A 46 5.64 -9.67 16.15
N ASN A 47 5.29 -8.45 16.55
CA ASN A 47 3.95 -8.12 16.99
C ASN A 47 2.98 -8.11 15.79
N PRO A 48 1.76 -8.65 15.90
CA PRO A 48 0.77 -8.60 14.82
C PRO A 48 0.37 -7.17 14.40
N ASN A 49 0.62 -6.18 15.24
CA ASN A 49 0.39 -4.76 14.98
C ASN A 49 1.57 -4.05 14.30
N SER A 50 2.66 -4.76 14.05
CA SER A 50 3.87 -4.25 13.43
C SER A 50 3.69 -4.07 11.93
N ILE A 51 4.29 -3.02 11.36
CA ILE A 51 4.33 -2.83 9.90
C ILE A 51 5.00 -4.01 9.19
N PHE A 52 5.90 -4.73 9.88
CA PHE A 52 6.63 -5.86 9.29
C PHE A 52 5.69 -7.00 8.88
N THR A 53 4.50 -7.08 9.46
CA THR A 53 3.46 -8.00 9.01
C THR A 53 3.01 -7.73 7.57
N CYS A 54 3.06 -6.47 7.14
CA CYS A 54 2.78 -6.07 5.76
C CYS A 54 3.96 -6.34 4.83
N PHE A 55 5.20 -6.06 5.27
CA PHE A 55 6.39 -6.41 4.47
C PHE A 55 6.48 -7.91 4.21
N ASN A 56 6.14 -8.74 5.20
CA ASN A 56 6.17 -10.19 5.07
C ASN A 56 5.12 -10.78 4.11
N LYS A 57 4.17 -9.98 3.62
CA LYS A 57 3.22 -10.39 2.56
C LYS A 57 3.86 -10.39 1.17
N LEU A 58 4.99 -9.73 1.02
CA LEU A 58 5.73 -9.61 -0.22
C LEU A 58 7.09 -10.29 -0.08
N SER A 59 7.56 -10.92 -1.15
CA SER A 59 8.95 -11.33 -1.23
C SER A 59 9.86 -10.11 -1.26
N GLY A 60 11.15 -10.30 -0.93
CA GLY A 60 12.13 -9.24 -1.06
C GLY A 60 12.24 -8.70 -2.49
N GLN A 61 11.99 -9.53 -3.51
CA GLN A 61 12.02 -9.12 -4.92
C GLN A 61 10.83 -8.22 -5.29
N GLU A 62 9.66 -8.48 -4.74
CA GLU A 62 8.45 -7.65 -4.94
C GLU A 62 8.54 -6.31 -4.18
N LEU A 63 9.14 -6.32 -2.98
CA LEU A 63 9.26 -5.12 -2.14
C LEU A 63 10.38 -4.19 -2.60
N GLN A 64 11.48 -4.74 -3.14
CA GLN A 64 12.65 -3.96 -3.56
C GLN A 64 12.33 -2.82 -4.55
N PRO A 65 11.56 -3.00 -5.64
CA PRO A 65 11.31 -1.92 -6.59
C PRO A 65 10.46 -0.79 -5.98
N ILE A 66 9.50 -1.12 -5.10
CA ILE A 66 8.74 -0.12 -4.33
C ILE A 66 9.72 0.70 -3.48
N PHE A 67 10.55 0.02 -2.68
CA PHE A 67 11.50 0.68 -1.79
C PHE A 67 12.49 1.56 -2.55
N LYS A 68 13.06 1.06 -3.66
CA LYS A 68 13.98 1.83 -4.50
C LYS A 68 13.33 3.09 -5.06
N TYR A 69 12.08 3.00 -5.52
CA TYR A 69 11.38 4.16 -6.05
C TYR A 69 11.10 5.21 -4.98
N VAL A 70 10.53 4.79 -3.85
CA VAL A 70 10.22 5.67 -2.71
C VAL A 70 11.48 6.34 -2.18
N ASN A 71 12.54 5.54 -1.97
CA ASN A 71 13.79 6.05 -1.44
C ASN A 71 14.49 7.02 -2.42
N GLY A 72 14.56 6.65 -3.70
CA GLY A 72 15.25 7.47 -4.71
C GLY A 72 14.52 8.75 -5.11
N THR A 73 13.21 8.85 -4.87
CA THR A 73 12.38 9.93 -5.42
C THR A 73 11.66 10.78 -4.37
N TYR A 74 11.28 10.20 -3.23
CA TYR A 74 10.41 10.88 -2.25
C TYR A 74 11.04 11.01 -0.87
N ALA A 75 11.41 9.89 -0.24
CA ALA A 75 11.75 9.84 1.18
C ALA A 75 13.25 10.04 1.48
N GLN A 76 14.13 9.68 0.54
CA GLN A 76 15.60 9.85 0.66
C GLN A 76 16.19 9.32 1.98
N TYR A 77 15.88 8.07 2.31
CA TYR A 77 16.53 7.32 3.39
C TYR A 77 18.03 7.09 3.10
N HIS A 78 18.84 7.12 4.16
CA HIS A 78 20.29 6.88 4.14
C HIS A 78 20.65 5.39 4.22
N THR A 79 19.75 4.53 3.79
CA THR A 79 19.87 3.07 3.88
C THR A 79 19.35 2.39 2.63
N SER A 80 19.90 1.21 2.33
CA SER A 80 19.50 0.38 1.21
C SER A 80 18.52 -0.74 1.59
N SER A 81 18.04 -0.75 2.84
CA SER A 81 17.16 -1.81 3.36
C SER A 81 15.90 -1.23 3.98
N VAL A 82 14.78 -1.94 3.83
CA VAL A 82 13.51 -1.57 4.47
C VAL A 82 13.65 -1.51 5.99
N ALA A 83 14.30 -2.51 6.60
CA ALA A 83 14.51 -2.51 8.05
C ALA A 83 15.35 -1.32 8.54
N GLY A 84 16.35 -0.89 7.77
CA GLY A 84 17.11 0.33 8.07
C GLY A 84 16.28 1.60 7.89
N ALA A 85 15.38 1.62 6.90
CA ALA A 85 14.51 2.76 6.65
C ALA A 85 13.48 2.96 7.78
N VAL A 86 12.94 1.85 8.30
CA VAL A 86 12.12 1.85 9.53
C VAL A 86 12.88 2.45 10.71
N GLN A 87 14.12 1.98 10.94
CA GLN A 87 14.94 2.50 12.03
C GLN A 87 15.20 4.00 11.87
N GLU A 88 15.60 4.44 10.68
CA GLU A 88 15.84 5.85 10.39
C GLU A 88 14.58 6.70 10.58
N TYR A 89 13.42 6.19 10.19
CA TYR A 89 12.14 6.85 10.47
C TYR A 89 11.89 6.98 11.98
N CYS A 90 12.14 5.92 12.74
CA CYS A 90 11.92 5.92 14.18
C CYS A 90 12.86 6.84 14.96
N ASP A 91 14.09 7.02 14.48
CA ASP A 91 15.10 7.91 15.07
C ASP A 91 14.80 9.41 14.82
N ARG A 92 13.93 9.73 13.86
CA ARG A 92 13.52 11.12 13.59
C ARG A 92 12.52 11.63 14.62
N MET A 93 12.44 12.97 14.71
CA MET A 93 11.54 13.68 15.61
C MET A 93 10.90 14.89 14.94
N GLY A 94 9.78 15.35 15.51
CA GLY A 94 9.08 16.57 15.09
C GLY A 94 8.69 16.56 13.62
N GLN A 95 8.80 17.72 12.97
CA GLN A 95 8.40 17.91 11.57
C GLN A 95 9.14 16.96 10.62
N SER A 96 10.44 16.72 10.85
CA SER A 96 11.23 15.84 9.98
C SER A 96 10.72 14.39 9.93
N LYS A 97 10.07 13.93 11.00
CA LYS A 97 9.44 12.60 11.05
C LYS A 97 8.12 12.60 10.27
N MET A 98 7.31 13.64 10.45
CA MET A 98 6.04 13.82 9.73
C MET A 98 6.28 13.95 8.21
N ASP A 99 7.25 14.77 7.80
CA ASP A 99 7.64 14.90 6.38
C ASP A 99 8.08 13.55 5.80
N LEU A 100 8.86 12.77 6.55
CA LEU A 100 9.31 11.47 6.10
C LEU A 100 8.15 10.47 5.99
N PHE A 101 7.19 10.49 6.92
CA PHE A 101 5.95 9.71 6.82
C PHE A 101 5.18 10.07 5.55
N GLU A 102 4.89 11.36 5.34
CA GLU A 102 4.12 11.83 4.19
C GLU A 102 4.81 11.45 2.88
N ASN A 103 6.11 11.74 2.76
CA ASN A 103 6.89 11.40 1.57
C ASN A 103 6.92 9.89 1.31
N THR A 104 7.00 9.07 2.36
CA THR A 104 7.01 7.62 2.23
C THR A 104 5.67 7.11 1.71
N VAL A 105 4.56 7.50 2.35
CA VAL A 105 3.23 7.02 1.97
C VAL A 105 2.84 7.56 0.59
N ASN A 106 3.08 8.85 0.32
CA ASN A 106 2.89 9.45 -1.00
C ASN A 106 3.73 8.73 -2.06
N GLY A 107 4.99 8.43 -1.76
CA GLY A 107 5.87 7.72 -2.68
C GLY A 107 5.31 6.34 -3.06
N ILE A 108 4.70 5.61 -2.13
CA ILE A 108 4.10 4.30 -2.40
C ILE A 108 2.85 4.45 -3.29
N PHE A 109 1.96 5.42 -3.02
CA PHE A 109 0.83 5.71 -3.89
C PHE A 109 1.30 6.11 -5.30
N ARG A 110 2.27 7.02 -5.41
CA ARG A 110 2.84 7.42 -6.70
C ARG A 110 3.51 6.28 -7.45
N TYR A 111 4.14 5.34 -6.74
CA TYR A 111 4.66 4.12 -7.34
C TYR A 111 3.53 3.30 -7.96
N GLN A 112 2.46 3.03 -7.21
CA GLN A 112 1.27 2.32 -7.68
C GLN A 112 0.70 2.98 -8.94
N ASP A 113 0.45 4.31 -8.93
CA ASP A 113 -0.05 5.06 -10.09
C ASP A 113 0.77 4.78 -11.34
N MET A 114 2.09 4.84 -11.19
CA MET A 114 3.03 4.69 -12.28
C MET A 114 3.07 3.26 -12.83
N VAL A 115 3.15 2.24 -11.97
CA VAL A 115 3.25 0.85 -12.44
C VAL A 115 1.91 0.34 -12.97
N CYS A 116 0.79 0.74 -12.36
CA CYS A 116 -0.54 0.35 -12.81
C CYS A 116 -0.90 1.03 -14.14
N SER A 117 -0.54 2.30 -14.34
CA SER A 117 -0.77 2.99 -15.62
C SER A 117 0.11 2.47 -16.78
N LYS A 118 1.27 1.89 -16.46
CA LYS A 118 2.17 1.25 -17.43
C LYS A 118 1.88 -0.24 -17.67
N SER A 119 0.77 -0.77 -17.13
CA SER A 119 0.40 -2.19 -17.23
C SER A 119 1.47 -3.15 -16.70
N MET A 120 2.28 -2.71 -15.74
CA MET A 120 3.26 -3.54 -15.03
C MET A 120 2.54 -4.32 -13.94
N GLN A 121 1.77 -5.34 -14.34
CA GLN A 121 0.73 -5.95 -13.51
C GLN A 121 1.28 -6.55 -12.20
N GLU A 122 2.42 -7.23 -12.24
CA GLU A 122 3.02 -7.81 -11.03
C GLU A 122 3.39 -6.72 -10.02
N GLN A 123 4.07 -5.66 -10.46
CA GLN A 123 4.46 -4.54 -9.60
C GLN A 123 3.25 -3.76 -9.09
N CYS A 124 2.21 -3.61 -9.91
CA CYS A 124 0.94 -3.01 -9.52
C CYS A 124 0.28 -3.82 -8.40
N ASN A 125 0.20 -5.14 -8.55
CA ASN A 125 -0.35 -6.04 -7.53
C ASN A 125 0.47 -6.00 -6.22
N SER A 126 1.80 -5.93 -6.30
CA SER A 126 2.64 -5.81 -5.10
C SER A 126 2.38 -4.47 -4.37
N ALA A 127 2.29 -3.36 -5.12
CA ALA A 127 1.98 -2.05 -4.54
C ALA A 127 0.58 -2.00 -3.92
N GLU A 128 -0.43 -2.54 -4.60
CA GLU A 128 -1.79 -2.70 -4.07
C GLU A 128 -1.82 -3.54 -2.79
N THR A 129 -1.10 -4.66 -2.79
CA THR A 129 -0.99 -5.54 -1.61
C THR A 129 -0.39 -4.81 -0.42
N LEU A 130 0.68 -4.04 -0.63
CA LEU A 130 1.32 -3.27 0.43
C LEU A 130 0.39 -2.18 0.98
N LEU A 131 -0.19 -1.36 0.10
CA LEU A 131 -1.08 -0.26 0.48
C LEU A 131 -2.34 -0.74 1.19
N ASN A 132 -2.98 -1.80 0.68
CA ASN A 132 -4.13 -2.41 1.34
C ASN A 132 -3.76 -2.95 2.73
N CYS A 133 -2.58 -3.56 2.88
CA CYS A 133 -2.14 -4.02 4.19
C CYS A 133 -1.94 -2.85 5.16
N TYR A 134 -1.29 -1.79 4.73
CA TYR A 134 -1.04 -0.59 5.54
C TYR A 134 -2.35 0.04 6.02
N LEU A 135 -3.26 0.34 5.09
CA LEU A 135 -4.52 0.98 5.42
C LEU A 135 -5.37 0.11 6.37
N ASN A 136 -5.44 -1.20 6.12
CA ASN A 136 -6.14 -2.12 7.00
C ASN A 136 -5.50 -2.19 8.40
N LEU A 137 -4.17 -2.24 8.48
CA LEU A 137 -3.44 -2.21 9.75
C LEU A 137 -3.76 -0.92 10.52
N PHE A 138 -3.66 0.24 9.89
CA PHE A 138 -3.91 1.52 10.55
C PHE A 138 -5.37 1.67 10.99
N MET A 139 -6.33 1.23 10.17
CA MET A 139 -7.74 1.20 10.57
C MET A 139 -7.96 0.31 11.80
N ASN A 140 -7.34 -0.87 11.85
CA ASN A 140 -7.44 -1.77 12.99
C ASN A 140 -6.81 -1.17 14.26
N LEU A 141 -5.63 -0.56 14.14
CA LEU A 141 -4.98 0.11 15.27
C LEU A 141 -5.83 1.24 15.85
N LYS A 142 -6.48 2.01 14.98
CA LYS A 142 -7.40 3.08 15.37
C LYS A 142 -8.64 2.53 16.09
N GLN A 143 -9.22 1.44 15.57
CA GLN A 143 -10.35 0.77 16.25
C GLN A 143 -9.97 0.21 17.63
N MET A 144 -8.71 -0.18 17.81
CA MET A 144 -8.17 -0.65 19.08
C MET A 144 -7.75 0.49 20.04
N GLY A 145 -7.83 1.76 19.63
CA GLY A 145 -7.38 2.91 20.41
C GLY A 145 -5.87 2.90 20.69
N LYS A 146 -5.06 2.32 19.79
CA LYS A 146 -3.58 2.37 19.86
C LYS A 146 -3.01 3.65 19.25
N CYS A 147 -3.81 4.21 18.36
CA CYS A 147 -3.84 5.52 17.74
C CYS A 147 -5.35 5.80 17.52
#